data_AF-A0A252D2Z1-F1
#
_entry.id   AF-A0A252D2Z1-F1
#
_cell.length_a   1.000
_cell.length_b   1.000
_cell.length_c   1.000
_cell.angle_alpha   90.00
_cell.angle_beta   90.00
_cell.angle_gamma   90.00
#
_symmetry.space_group_name_H-M   'P 1'
#
loop_
_entity.id
_entity.type
_entity.pdbx_description
1 polymer ?
#
loop_
_entity_poly.entity_id
_entity_poly.type
_entity_poly.pdbx_seq_one_letter_code
_entity_poly.pdbx_strand_id
1 'polypeptide(L)'
;MGENELAKGNLETAEQFLKEALAKMKELGMTWHIAEANYELAVLERKRGNLELAQQHYQTAHQLFQQLGAAKDLEEIEKEWNAN
;
A
#
# COMPACT_ATOMS: atom_id res chain seq x y z
N MET A 1 -21.53 -11.31 14.67
CA MET A 1 -20.79 -10.09 15.11
C MET A 1 -19.27 -10.28 15.17
N GLY A 2 -18.71 -11.51 15.10
CA GLY A 2 -17.25 -11.71 15.22
C GLY A 2 -16.40 -11.42 13.98
N GLU A 3 -16.92 -11.64 12.76
CA GLU A 3 -16.11 -11.58 11.53
C GLU A 3 -15.64 -10.15 11.17
N ASN A 4 -16.44 -9.14 11.49
CA ASN A 4 -16.11 -7.73 11.23
C ASN A 4 -15.00 -7.23 12.18
N GLU A 5 -15.07 -7.60 13.46
CA GLU A 5 -14.08 -7.20 14.46
C GLU A 5 -12.72 -7.89 14.21
N LEU A 6 -12.73 -9.16 13.80
CA LEU A 6 -11.52 -9.88 13.40
C LEU A 6 -10.90 -9.25 12.14
N ALA A 7 -11.72 -8.92 11.14
CA ALA A 7 -11.24 -8.24 9.94
C ALA A 7 -10.61 -6.88 10.30
N LYS A 8 -11.28 -6.04 11.09
CA LYS A 8 -10.75 -4.74 11.52
C LYS A 8 -9.44 -4.86 12.31
N GLY A 9 -9.39 -5.75 13.31
CA GLY A 9 -8.18 -5.97 14.10
C GLY A 9 -6.99 -6.45 13.27
N ASN A 10 -7.25 -7.27 12.24
CA ASN A 10 -6.21 -7.69 11.29
C ASN A 10 -5.74 -6.52 10.41
N LEU A 11 -6.65 -5.64 9.99
CA LEU A 11 -6.30 -4.46 9.18
C LEU A 11 -5.50 -3.45 10.00
N GLU A 12 -5.84 -3.19 11.26
CA GLU A 12 -5.08 -2.31 12.16
C GLU A 12 -3.67 -2.83 12.41
N THR A 13 -3.54 -4.13 12.66
CA THR A 13 -2.21 -4.76 12.83
C THR A 13 -1.38 -4.67 11.55
N ALA A 14 -2.00 -4.90 10.38
CA ALA A 14 -1.33 -4.78 9.09
C ALA A 14 -0.85 -3.34 8.81
N GLU A 15 -1.68 -2.34 9.11
CA GLU A 15 -1.30 -0.93 8.94
C GLU A 15 -0.08 -0.57 9.79
N GLN A 16 -0.09 -0.97 11.06
CA GLN A 16 1.02 -0.67 11.98
C GLN A 16 2.32 -1.30 11.48
N PHE A 17 2.28 -2.58 11.09
CA PHE A 17 3.44 -3.28 10.56
C PHE A 17 3.98 -2.61 9.28
N LEU A 18 3.09 -2.23 8.35
CA LEU A 18 3.47 -1.53 7.12
C LEU A 18 4.09 -0.15 7.40
N LYS A 19 3.57 0.61 8.37
CA LYS A 19 4.13 1.90 8.76
C LYS A 19 5.53 1.77 9.39
N GLU A 20 5.73 0.79 10.26
CA GLU A 20 7.03 0.51 10.87
C GLU A 20 8.05 0.04 9.82
N ALA A 21 7.64 -0.86 8.92
CA ALA A 21 8.45 -1.32 7.80
C ALA A 21 8.85 -0.16 6.88
N LEU A 22 7.90 0.70 6.53
CA LEU A 22 8.11 1.86 5.66
C LEU A 22 9.07 2.88 6.27
N ALA A 23 9.01 3.11 7.60
CA ALA A 23 9.99 3.94 8.29
C ALA A 23 11.41 3.37 8.15
N LYS A 24 11.59 2.07 8.41
CA LYS A 24 12.88 1.40 8.29
C LYS A 24 13.41 1.37 6.85
N MET A 25 12.53 1.13 5.88
CA MET A 25 12.88 1.13 4.45
C MET A 25 13.31 2.53 3.97
N LYS A 26 12.70 3.60 4.50
CA LYS A 26 13.13 4.99 4.25
C LYS A 26 14.54 5.25 4.79
N GLU A 27 14.84 4.80 6.00
CA GLU A 27 16.19 4.93 6.57
C GLU A 27 17.24 4.16 5.77
N LEU A 28 16.87 3.00 5.23
CA LEU A 28 17.75 2.15 4.42
C LEU A 28 17.82 2.56 2.94
N GLY A 29 17.03 3.55 2.50
CA GLY A 29 16.97 3.99 1.10
C GLY A 29 16.39 2.93 0.15
N MET A 30 15.56 2.02 0.66
CA MET A 30 14.98 0.91 -0.10
C MET A 30 13.73 1.35 -0.88
N THR A 31 13.91 2.21 -1.89
CA THR A 31 12.81 2.85 -2.62
C THR A 31 11.78 1.87 -3.21
N TRP A 32 12.21 0.69 -3.68
CA TRP A 32 11.29 -0.34 -4.20
C TRP A 32 10.35 -0.86 -3.11
N HIS A 33 10.89 -1.18 -1.93
CA HIS A 33 10.06 -1.61 -0.80
C HIS A 33 9.17 -0.49 -0.25
N ILE A 34 9.60 0.78 -0.34
CA ILE A 34 8.74 1.92 0.01
C ILE A 34 7.55 1.99 -0.96
N ALA A 35 7.76 1.73 -2.25
CA ALA A 35 6.68 1.71 -3.25
C ALA A 35 5.68 0.58 -2.96
N GLU A 36 6.17 -0.63 -2.73
CA GLU A 36 5.37 -1.81 -2.38
C GLU A 36 4.54 -1.58 -1.11
N ALA A 37 5.16 -1.09 -0.02
CA ALA A 37 4.44 -0.83 1.23
C ALA A 37 3.35 0.26 1.08
N ASN A 38 3.57 1.27 0.22
CA ASN A 38 2.52 2.24 -0.09
C ASN A 38 1.38 1.61 -0.89
N TYR A 39 1.67 0.69 -1.81
CA TYR A 39 0.62 0.00 -2.55
C TYR A 39 -0.24 -0.88 -1.64
N GLU A 40 0.38 -1.61 -0.71
CA GLU A 40 -0.34 -2.43 0.27
C GLU A 40 -1.23 -1.58 1.19
N LEU A 41 -0.74 -0.40 1.63
CA LEU A 41 -1.55 0.56 2.38
C LEU A 41 -2.72 1.09 1.55
N ALA A 42 -2.54 1.30 0.25
CA ALA A 42 -3.62 1.72 -0.63
C ALA A 42 -4.74 0.68 -0.70
N VAL A 43 -4.38 -0.60 -0.86
CA VAL A 43 -5.34 -1.71 -0.87
C VAL A 43 -6.05 -1.84 0.48
N LEU A 44 -5.31 -1.68 1.58
CA LEU A 44 -5.84 -1.73 2.95
C LEU A 44 -6.89 -0.64 3.19
N GLU A 45 -6.56 0.61 2.86
CA GLU A 45 -7.46 1.75 3.03
C GLU A 45 -8.69 1.65 2.11
N ARG A 46 -8.52 1.11 0.91
CA ARG A 46 -9.64 0.81 0.00
C ARG A 46 -10.60 -0.22 0.62
N LYS A 47 -10.08 -1.28 1.24
CA LYS A 47 -10.88 -2.29 1.96
C LYS A 47 -11.62 -1.71 3.17
N ARG A 48 -11.06 -0.68 3.80
CA ARG A 48 -11.71 0.07 4.90
C ARG A 48 -12.76 1.08 4.42
N GLY A 49 -12.82 1.35 3.12
CA GLY A 49 -13.69 2.37 2.53
C GLY A 49 -13.08 3.79 2.53
N ASN A 50 -11.83 3.94 2.96
CA ASN A 50 -11.11 5.21 2.98
C ASN A 50 -10.50 5.50 1.61
N LEU A 51 -11.35 5.76 0.61
CA LEU A 51 -10.90 5.92 -0.79
C LEU A 51 -9.91 7.06 -0.99
N GLU A 52 -10.02 8.15 -0.23
CA GLU A 52 -9.10 9.29 -0.32
C GLU A 52 -7.68 8.90 0.11
N LEU A 53 -7.53 8.28 1.29
CA LEU A 53 -6.25 7.78 1.78
C LEU A 53 -5.70 6.68 0.87
N ALA A 54 -6.57 5.79 0.40
CA ALA A 54 -6.19 4.75 -0.55
C ALA A 54 -5.56 5.34 -1.81
N GLN A 55 -6.16 6.39 -2.37
CA GLN A 55 -5.67 7.03 -3.58
C GLN A 55 -4.34 7.77 -3.35
N GLN A 56 -4.15 8.40 -2.20
CA GLN A 56 -2.87 9.04 -1.85
C GLN A 56 -1.73 8.02 -1.77
N HIS A 57 -1.98 6.88 -1.12
CA HIS A 57 -1.02 5.78 -1.01
C HIS A 57 -0.72 5.16 -2.39
N TYR A 58 -1.74 4.93 -3.21
CA TYR A 58 -1.56 4.42 -4.57
C TYR A 58 -0.72 5.35 -5.44
N GLN A 59 -1.02 6.66 -5.43
CA GLN A 59 -0.24 7.65 -6.18
C GLN A 59 1.22 7.66 -5.76
N THR A 60 1.50 7.55 -4.46
CA THR A 60 2.86 7.47 -3.93
C THR A 60 3.58 6.24 -4.47
N ALA A 61 2.94 5.06 -4.40
CA ALA A 61 3.51 3.81 -4.93
C ALA A 61 3.81 3.92 -6.43
N HIS A 62 2.83 4.39 -7.21
CA HIS A 62 2.94 4.58 -8.67
C HIS A 62 4.11 5.49 -9.04
N GLN A 63 4.22 6.65 -8.39
CA GLN A 63 5.33 7.57 -8.63
C GLN A 63 6.69 6.95 -8.33
N LEU A 64 6.80 6.19 -7.23
CA LEU A 64 8.06 5.53 -6.84
C LEU A 64 8.43 4.41 -7.81
N PHE A 65 7.50 3.56 -8.23
CA PHE A 65 7.75 2.54 -9.25
C PHE A 65 8.15 3.17 -10.59
N GLN A 66 7.51 4.28 -10.97
CA GLN A 66 7.88 5.04 -12.17
C GLN A 66 9.31 5.60 -12.06
N GLN A 67 9.70 6.16 -10.91
CA GLN A 67 11.07 6.65 -10.67
C GLN A 67 12.11 5.54 -10.71
N LEU A 68 11.76 4.32 -10.29
CA LEU A 68 12.62 3.16 -10.33
C LEU A 68 12.72 2.51 -11.72
N GLY A 69 11.87 2.91 -12.67
CA GLY A 69 11.76 2.21 -13.96
C GLY A 69 11.20 0.80 -13.83
N ALA A 70 10.45 0.53 -12.75
CA ALA A 70 9.90 -0.76 -12.40
C ALA A 70 8.61 -1.05 -13.19
N ALA A 71 8.72 -1.19 -14.51
CA ALA A 71 7.57 -1.26 -15.42
C ALA A 71 6.63 -2.44 -15.15
N LYS A 72 7.15 -3.57 -14.70
CA LYS A 72 6.33 -4.75 -14.36
C LYS A 72 5.48 -4.51 -13.11
N ASP A 73 6.10 -3.98 -12.06
CA ASP A 73 5.40 -3.66 -10.82
C ASP A 73 4.36 -2.57 -11.07
N LEU A 74 4.71 -1.56 -11.88
CA LEU A 74 3.79 -0.50 -12.30
C LEU A 74 2.55 -1.05 -13.01
N GLU A 75 2.74 -1.92 -14.00
CA GLU A 75 1.64 -2.55 -14.74
C GLU A 75 0.76 -3.40 -13.82
N GLU A 76 1.36 -4.13 -12.88
CA GLU A 76 0.65 -4.94 -11.90
C GLU A 76 -0.24 -4.07 -11.00
N ILE A 77 0.32 -3.04 -10.37
CA ILE A 77 -0.46 -2.18 -9.48
C ILE A 77 -1.55 -1.41 -10.22
N GLU A 78 -1.31 -1.00 -11.47
CA GLU A 78 -2.31 -0.32 -12.29
C GLU A 78 -3.45 -1.26 -12.66
N LYS A 79 -3.13 -2.50 -13.04
CA LYS A 79 -4.12 -3.51 -13.37
C LYS A 79 -4.99 -3.83 -12.17
N GLU A 80 -4.39 -4.11 -11.01
CA GLU A 80 -5.12 -4.43 -9.79
C GLU A 80 -5.92 -3.23 -9.26
N TRP A 81 -5.39 -2.01 -9.38
CA TRP A 81 -6.11 -0.81 -8.96
C TRP A 81 -7.35 -0.55 -9.82
N ASN A 82 -7.25 -0.76 -11.13
CA ASN A 82 -8.35 -0.60 -12.07
C ASN A 82 -9.33 -1.79 -12.11
N ALA A 83 -8.96 -2.94 -11.55
CA ALA A 83 -9.76 -4.18 -11.60
C ALA A 83 -10.97 -4.23 -10.63
N ASN A 84 -11.32 -3.13 -9.97
CA ASN A 84 -12.35 -3.10 -8.93
C ASN A 84 -13.27 -1.88 -9.05
#